data_AF-A0ABD1PF06-F1
#
_entry.id   AF-A0ABD1PF06-F1
#
_cell.length_a   1.000
_cell.length_b   1.000
_cell.length_c   1.000
_cell.angle_alpha   90.00
_cell.angle_beta   90.00
_cell.angle_gamma   90.00
#
_symmetry.space_group_name_H-M   'P 1'
#
loop_
_entity.id
_entity.type
_entity.pdbx_description
1 polymer ?
#
loop_
_entity_poly.entity_id
_entity_poly.type
_entity_poly.pdbx_seq_one_letter_code
_entity_poly.pdbx_strand_id
1 'polypeptide(L)'
;MSMDLVANVLLSAGTSSVIIHSIEEIPNFIPKAHALYINVEILKLNWLLTMKLAVQVANLNKRPWVLEQVVAGASYFRLKACLELLRTKYTFVRGNAYEIMALFKGSENSNSKVNS
;
A
#
# COMPACT_ATOMS: atom_id res chain seq x y z
N MET A 1 1.89 -5.21 -12.68
CA MET A 1 0.47 -5.16 -13.08
C MET A 1 0.18 -3.80 -13.71
N SER A 2 -0.40 -3.78 -14.92
CA SER A 2 -0.75 -2.52 -15.58
C SER A 2 -1.87 -1.79 -14.81
N MET A 3 -1.73 -0.47 -14.68
CA MET A 3 -2.78 0.42 -14.15
C MET A 3 -4.09 0.24 -14.92
N ASP A 4 -4.01 0.10 -16.25
CA ASP A 4 -5.19 -0.07 -17.12
C ASP A 4 -5.89 -1.41 -16.90
N LEU A 5 -5.12 -2.46 -16.60
CA LEU A 5 -5.69 -3.78 -16.32
C LEU A 5 -6.54 -3.73 -15.05
N VAL A 6 -6.03 -3.10 -13.97
CA VAL A 6 -6.77 -2.93 -12.72
C VAL A 6 -8.03 -2.13 -12.95
N ALA A 7 -7.91 -0.99 -13.65
CA ALA A 7 -9.04 -0.13 -13.94
C ALA A 7 -10.12 -0.88 -14.76
N ASN A 8 -9.73 -1.62 -15.80
CA ASN A 8 -10.66 -2.38 -16.62
C ASN A 8 -11.33 -3.53 -15.86
N VAL A 9 -10.60 -4.24 -15.00
CA VAL A 9 -11.19 -5.28 -14.15
C VAL A 9 -12.21 -4.66 -13.19
N LEU A 10 -11.86 -3.54 -12.54
CA LEU A 10 -12.77 -2.81 -11.65
C LEU A 10 -14.02 -2.29 -12.39
N LEU A 11 -13.84 -1.73 -13.59
CA LEU A 11 -14.94 -1.30 -14.46
C LEU A 11 -15.84 -2.46 -14.86
N SER A 12 -15.26 -3.61 -15.23
CA SER A 12 -16.04 -4.82 -15.58
C SER A 12 -16.84 -5.37 -14.40
N ALA A 13 -16.37 -5.14 -13.16
CA ALA A 13 -17.07 -5.48 -11.94
C ALA A 13 -18.15 -4.43 -11.55
N GLY A 14 -18.41 -3.43 -12.41
CA GLY A 14 -19.39 -2.38 -12.17
C GLY A 14 -18.93 -1.31 -11.19
N THR A 15 -17.63 -1.27 -10.86
CA THR A 15 -17.04 -0.27 -9.96
C THR A 15 -16.37 0.84 -10.76
N SER A 16 -16.26 2.04 -10.19
CA SER A 16 -15.42 3.10 -10.72
C SER A 16 -14.09 3.14 -9.98
N SER A 17 -13.00 3.37 -10.70
CA SER A 17 -11.65 3.47 -10.14
C SER A 17 -10.99 4.78 -10.55
N VAL A 18 -10.23 5.38 -9.64
CA VAL A 18 -9.40 6.56 -9.91
C VAL A 18 -7.99 6.25 -9.44
N ILE A 19 -7.00 6.60 -10.26
CA ILE A 19 -5.57 6.48 -9.93
C ILE A 19 -5.09 7.86 -9.47
N ILE A 20 -4.58 7.93 -8.25
CA ILE A 20 -4.13 9.19 -7.65
C ILE A 20 -2.67 9.05 -7.23
N HIS A 21 -1.84 9.98 -7.71
CA HIS A 21 -0.43 10.09 -7.30
C HIS A 21 -0.09 11.47 -6.73
N SER A 22 -0.95 12.48 -6.92
CA SER A 22 -0.82 13.80 -6.27
C SER A 22 -1.14 13.67 -4.78
N ILE A 23 -0.27 14.25 -3.95
CA ILE A 23 -0.46 14.27 -2.51
C ILE A 23 -1.57 15.25 -2.11
N GLU A 24 -1.76 16.31 -2.90
CA GLU A 24 -2.74 17.38 -2.71
C GLU A 24 -4.18 16.90 -2.88
N GLU A 25 -4.40 15.88 -3.72
CA GLU A 25 -5.73 15.34 -3.99
C GLU A 25 -6.21 14.37 -2.89
N ILE A 26 -5.28 13.77 -2.13
CA ILE A 26 -5.58 12.71 -1.15
C ILE A 26 -6.66 13.10 -0.13
N PRO A 27 -6.61 14.28 0.52
CA PRO A 27 -7.62 14.66 1.52
C PRO A 27 -9.04 14.79 0.95
N ASN A 28 -9.18 15.05 -0.35
CA ASN A 28 -10.47 15.27 -1.00
C ASN A 28 -11.08 13.98 -1.59
N PHE A 29 -10.23 13.03 -1.97
CA PHE A 29 -10.65 11.80 -2.65
C PHE A 29 -10.80 10.61 -1.71
N ILE A 30 -9.81 10.35 -0.83
CA ILE A 30 -9.81 9.14 0.00
C ILE A 30 -11.04 9.07 0.92
N PRO A 31 -11.54 10.16 1.54
CA PRO A 31 -12.76 10.09 2.34
C PRO A 31 -14.00 9.67 1.56
N LYS A 32 -14.03 9.83 0.23
CA LYS A 32 -15.17 9.48 -0.64
C LYS A 32 -15.04 8.09 -1.26
N ALA A 33 -13.86 7.48 -1.19
CA ALA A 33 -13.60 6.16 -1.75
C ALA A 33 -14.23 5.05 -0.89
N HIS A 34 -14.62 3.94 -1.51
CA HIS A 34 -15.10 2.74 -0.81
C HIS A 34 -13.94 1.94 -0.21
N ALA A 35 -12.80 1.88 -0.89
CA ALA A 35 -11.59 1.22 -0.46
C ALA A 35 -10.37 1.88 -1.11
N LEU A 36 -9.20 1.68 -0.51
CA LEU A 36 -7.91 2.13 -1.06
C LEU A 36 -7.05 0.92 -1.43
N TYR A 37 -6.48 0.94 -2.64
CA TYR A 37 -5.56 -0.07 -3.11
C TYR A 37 -4.18 0.57 -3.33
N ILE A 38 -3.17 0.08 -2.60
CA ILE A 38 -1.78 0.55 -2.69
C ILE A 38 -0.95 -0.54 -3.37
N ASN A 39 -0.37 -0.21 -4.53
CA ASN A 39 0.61 -1.05 -5.22
C ASN A 39 1.99 -0.38 -5.18
N VAL A 40 3.00 -1.09 -4.69
CA VAL A 40 4.39 -0.59 -4.59
C VAL A 40 5.33 -1.06 -5.71
N GLU A 41 4.81 -1.62 -6.80
CA GLU A 41 5.62 -2.14 -7.92
C GLU A 41 6.57 -1.08 -8.50
N ILE A 42 6.07 0.13 -8.74
CA ILE A 42 6.87 1.28 -9.18
C ILE A 42 6.97 2.26 -8.02
N LEU A 43 7.91 2.02 -7.10
CA LEU A 43 8.07 2.86 -5.92
C LEU A 43 9.09 3.97 -6.15
N LYS A 44 8.65 5.23 -6.04
CA LYS A 44 9.49 6.44 -5.98
C LYS A 44 9.34 7.10 -4.61
N LEU A 45 10.35 7.88 -4.20
CA LEU A 45 10.36 8.51 -2.88
C LEU A 45 9.16 9.46 -2.67
N ASN A 46 8.83 10.27 -3.67
CA ASN A 46 7.67 11.16 -3.63
C ASN A 46 6.34 10.39 -3.53
N TRP A 47 6.21 9.27 -4.22
CA TRP A 47 5.01 8.43 -4.16
C TRP A 47 4.86 7.75 -2.80
N LEU A 48 5.95 7.40 -2.13
CA LEU A 48 5.87 6.86 -0.77
C LEU A 48 5.25 7.87 0.20
N LEU A 49 5.53 9.16 0.04
CA LEU A 49 4.88 10.21 0.84
C LEU A 49 3.36 10.26 0.57
N THR A 50 2.97 10.24 -0.71
CA THR A 50 1.55 10.17 -1.11
C THR A 50 0.86 8.93 -0.54
N MET A 51 1.48 7.75 -0.65
CA MET A 51 0.93 6.48 -0.14
C MET A 51 0.74 6.51 1.38
N LYS A 52 1.71 7.06 2.12
CA LYS A 52 1.60 7.23 3.58
C LYS A 52 0.44 8.14 3.96
N LEU A 53 0.30 9.29 3.29
CA LEU A 53 -0.82 10.19 3.52
C LEU A 53 -2.16 9.51 3.18
N ALA A 54 -2.23 8.78 2.05
CA ALA A 54 -3.43 8.07 1.64
C ALA A 54 -3.88 7.05 2.68
N VAL A 55 -2.94 6.27 3.22
CA VAL A 55 -3.20 5.29 4.29
C VAL A 55 -3.63 5.96 5.58
N GLN A 56 -3.00 7.08 5.97
CA GLN A 56 -3.42 7.85 7.14
C GLN A 56 -4.85 8.36 7.00
N VAL A 57 -5.19 8.97 5.87
CA VAL A 57 -6.54 9.49 5.60
C VAL A 57 -7.56 8.35 5.50
N ALA A 58 -7.20 7.21 4.91
CA ALA A 58 -8.06 6.02 4.86
C ALA A 58 -8.39 5.52 6.27
N ASN A 59 -7.39 5.39 7.14
CA ASN A 59 -7.58 4.95 8.52
C ASN A 59 -8.46 5.91 9.33
N LEU A 60 -8.24 7.22 9.20
CA LEU A 60 -9.06 8.25 9.86
C LEU A 60 -10.54 8.17 9.42
N ASN A 61 -10.78 7.88 8.14
CA ASN A 61 -12.11 7.78 7.56
C ASN A 61 -12.67 6.35 7.55
N LYS A 62 -12.01 5.41 8.24
CA LYS A 62 -12.41 4.00 8.32
C LYS A 62 -12.59 3.34 6.95
N ARG A 63 -11.81 3.75 5.95
CA ARG A 63 -11.80 3.13 4.62
C ARG A 63 -10.90 1.90 4.67
N PRO A 64 -11.39 0.70 4.29
CA PRO A 64 -10.54 -0.47 4.18
C PRO A 64 -9.47 -0.23 3.12
N TRP A 65 -8.28 -0.77 3.36
CA TRP A 65 -7.20 -0.63 2.40
C TRP A 65 -6.31 -1.86 2.32
N VAL A 66 -5.70 -1.98 1.15
CA VAL A 66 -4.98 -3.16 0.68
C VAL A 66 -3.58 -2.75 0.29
N LEU A 67 -2.60 -3.55 0.70
CA LEU A 67 -1.23 -3.45 0.21
C LEU A 67 -0.93 -4.62 -0.74
N GLU A 68 -0.68 -4.32 -2.01
CA GLU A 68 -0.09 -5.25 -2.96
C GLU A 68 1.40 -4.98 -3.10
N GLN A 69 2.20 -6.02 -2.85
CA GLN A 69 3.65 -5.90 -2.79
C GLN A 69 4.32 -6.67 -3.88
N VAL A 70 4.43 -6.07 -5.06
CA VAL A 70 5.31 -6.60 -6.09
C VAL A 70 6.75 -6.28 -5.65
N VAL A 71 7.47 -7.32 -5.23
CA VAL A 71 8.91 -7.30 -4.93
C VAL A 71 9.38 -6.61 -3.64
N ALA A 72 8.63 -6.71 -2.53
CA ALA A 72 9.07 -6.12 -1.25
C ALA A 72 10.46 -6.59 -0.79
N GLY A 73 10.84 -7.83 -1.09
CA GLY A 73 12.16 -8.39 -0.77
C GLY A 73 13.31 -8.01 -1.72
N ALA A 74 13.07 -7.28 -2.81
CA ALA A 74 14.15 -6.98 -3.79
C ALA A 74 15.12 -5.88 -3.33
N SER A 75 14.70 -5.00 -2.42
CA SER A 75 15.59 -3.96 -1.89
C SER A 75 15.18 -3.53 -0.50
N TYR A 76 16.16 -3.07 0.28
CA TYR A 76 15.92 -2.53 1.61
C TYR A 76 14.91 -1.37 1.60
N PHE A 77 14.97 -0.52 0.56
CA PHE A 77 14.03 0.60 0.40
C PHE A 77 12.58 0.10 0.28
N ARG A 78 12.32 -0.91 -0.57
CA ARG A 78 10.98 -1.49 -0.74
C ARG A 78 10.49 -2.19 0.52
N LEU A 79 11.35 -2.99 1.14
CA LEU A 79 11.01 -3.70 2.38
C LEU A 79 10.65 -2.70 3.49
N LYS A 80 11.49 -1.68 3.70
CA LYS A 80 11.25 -0.65 4.71
C LYS A 80 9.95 0.12 4.45
N ALA A 81 9.71 0.54 3.21
CA ALA A 81 8.47 1.22 2.84
C ALA A 81 7.23 0.37 3.14
N CYS A 82 7.26 -0.91 2.78
CA CYS A 82 6.16 -1.83 3.05
C CYS A 82 5.93 -2.01 4.56
N LEU A 83 6.99 -2.24 5.35
CA LEU A 83 6.89 -2.38 6.80
C LEU A 83 6.35 -1.10 7.46
N GLU A 84 6.74 0.08 6.98
CA GLU A 84 6.22 1.36 7.47
C GLU A 84 4.71 1.51 7.21
N LEU A 85 4.21 1.08 6.04
CA LEU A 85 2.78 1.09 5.74
C LEU A 85 2.02 0.07 6.61
N LEU A 86 2.60 -1.12 6.82
CA LEU A 86 2.01 -2.20 7.62
C LEU A 86 1.98 -1.94 9.13
N ARG A 87 2.70 -0.93 9.62
CA ARG A 87 2.56 -0.44 11.02
C ARG A 87 1.24 0.27 11.28
N THR A 88 0.45 0.53 10.24
CA THR A 88 -0.88 1.12 10.35
C THR A 88 -1.97 0.05 10.22
N LYS A 89 -3.23 0.40 10.44
CA LYS A 89 -4.35 -0.56 10.38
C LYS A 89 -4.71 -0.90 8.94
N TYR A 90 -4.25 -2.03 8.41
CA TYR A 90 -4.62 -2.53 7.08
C TYR A 90 -5.78 -3.55 7.12
N THR A 91 -6.41 -3.80 5.97
CA THR A 91 -7.44 -4.84 5.84
C THR A 91 -6.86 -6.17 5.38
N PHE A 92 -6.02 -6.16 4.33
CA PHE A 92 -5.26 -7.34 3.93
C PHE A 92 -3.99 -6.97 3.16
N VAL A 93 -3.08 -7.94 3.06
CA VAL A 93 -1.82 -7.85 2.31
C VAL A 93 -1.84 -8.92 1.22
N ARG A 94 -1.48 -8.54 0.01
CA ARG A 94 -1.34 -9.45 -1.14
C ARG A 94 0.10 -9.49 -1.61
N GLY A 95 0.62 -10.70 -1.77
CA GLY A 95 1.94 -10.98 -2.34
C GLY A 95 2.09 -12.47 -2.59
N ASN A 96 3.09 -12.85 -3.38
CA ASN A 96 3.50 -14.25 -3.52
C ASN A 96 4.21 -14.74 -2.25
N ALA A 97 4.46 -16.06 -2.16
CA ALA A 97 5.06 -16.68 -0.98
C ALA A 97 6.41 -16.06 -0.58
N TYR A 98 7.25 -15.69 -1.57
CA TYR A 98 8.55 -15.08 -1.31
C TYR A 98 8.42 -13.67 -0.73
N GLU A 99 7.48 -12.87 -1.25
CA GLU A 99 7.21 -11.51 -0.78
C GLU A 99 6.66 -11.51 0.65
N ILE A 100 5.69 -12.39 0.94
CA ILE A 100 5.13 -12.54 2.28
C ILE A 100 6.20 -13.00 3.28
N MET A 101 7.07 -13.93 2.88
CA MET A 101 8.19 -14.38 3.71
C MET A 101 9.20 -13.25 3.99
N ALA A 102 9.50 -12.42 2.98
CA ALA A 102 10.41 -11.28 3.13
C ALA A 102 9.86 -10.25 4.14
N LEU A 103 8.56 -9.96 4.07
CA LEU A 103 7.88 -9.11 5.07
C LEU A 103 7.95 -9.69 6.47
N PHE A 104 7.61 -10.97 6.61
CA PHE A 104 7.61 -11.65 7.91
C PHE A 104 8.99 -11.59 8.58
N LYS A 105 10.05 -11.94 7.84
CA LYS A 105 11.43 -11.81 8.34
C LYS A 105 11.80 -10.36 8.64
N GLY A 106 11.37 -9.43 7.80
CA GLY A 106 11.58 -8.00 8.00
C GLY A 106 10.92 -7.45 9.27
N SER A 107 9.71 -7.91 9.60
CA SER A 107 9.00 -7.51 10.81
C SER A 107 9.67 -8.06 12.07
N GLU A 108 10.12 -9.31 12.06
CA GLU A 108 10.83 -9.92 13.20
C GLU A 108 12.11 -9.16 13.55
N ASN A 109 12.93 -8.82 12.54
CA ASN A 109 14.16 -8.05 12.73
C ASN A 109 13.93 -6.62 13.23
N SER A 110 12.73 -6.07 12.97
CA SER A 110 12.37 -4.73 13.47
C SER A 110 11.91 -4.74 14.92
N ASN A 111 11.37 -5.87 15.40
CA ASN A 111 10.97 -6.05 16.81
C ASN A 111 12.14 -6.40 17.72
N SER A 112 13.13 -7.16 17.23
CA SER A 112 14.32 -7.52 18.01
C SER A 112 15.20 -6.32 18.39
N LYS A 113 15.23 -5.27 17.57
CA LYS A 113 15.96 -4.02 17.86
C LYS A 113 15.25 -3.05 18.82
N VAL A 114 13.97 -3.28 19.13
CA VAL A 114 13.21 -2.45 20.09
C VAL A 114 13.34 -3.01 21.51
N ASN A 115 13.75 -4.26 21.66
CA ASN A 115 13.88 -4.97 22.94
C ASN A 115 15.36 -5.18 23.36
N SER A 116 16.30 -4.43 22.78
CA SER A 116 17.74 -4.46 23.06
C SER A 116 18.27 -3.04 23.23
#